data_AF-A0A0B6ZBT8-F1
#
_entry.id   AF-A0A0B6ZBT8-F1
#
_cell.length_a   1.000
_cell.length_b   1.000
_cell.length_c   1.000
_cell.angle_alpha   90.00
_cell.angle_beta   90.00
_cell.angle_gamma   90.00
#
_symmetry.space_group_name_H-M   'P 1'
#
loop_
_entity.id
_entity.type
_entity.pdbx_description
1 polymer ?
#
loop_
_entity_poly.entity_id
_entity_poly.type
_entity_poly.pdbx_seq_one_letter_code
_entity_poly.pdbx_strand_id
1 'polypeptide(L)'
;MKGTVVLPRQNIANPFVHDLKLSFLDKLQIAIMSITVAPIRLIFVVLFLLIMWPLAALAVAFRSEEDKMKPVSGWRLLLRPAILFLCRSVFFAGGFYWIDMKGKQASPKDAPILLVAPHSSFIDALPVVFLGLTSVVAKASTQQIMLFGTLTEFSQPVLVKREDPNSRINTIKEIQRRGQSGGQWPQIIIFPEGTCSNRSCLISFKQGAFYPGVPV
;
A
#
# COMPACT_ATOMS: atom_id res chain seq x y z
N MET A 1 -30.53 -41.33 -4.04
CA MET A 1 -30.83 -39.89 -4.15
C MET A 1 -29.95 -39.16 -3.13
N LYS A 2 -28.93 -38.42 -3.58
CA LYS A 2 -28.09 -37.61 -2.69
C LYS A 2 -28.84 -36.30 -2.41
N GLY A 3 -29.31 -36.13 -1.17
CA GLY A 3 -29.99 -34.90 -0.74
C GLY A 3 -29.02 -33.73 -0.82
N THR A 4 -29.34 -32.74 -1.64
CA THR A 4 -28.66 -31.45 -1.65
C THR A 4 -28.93 -30.77 -0.32
N VAL A 5 -27.92 -30.71 0.54
CA VAL A 5 -27.97 -29.90 1.76
C VAL A 5 -27.99 -28.44 1.32
N VAL A 6 -29.18 -27.85 1.29
CA VAL A 6 -29.34 -26.40 1.09
C VAL A 6 -28.97 -25.75 2.42
N LEU A 7 -27.72 -25.32 2.55
CA LEU A 7 -27.31 -24.49 3.67
C LEU A 7 -28.16 -23.21 3.66
N PRO A 8 -28.70 -22.77 4.81
CA PRO A 8 -29.45 -21.52 4.88
C PRO A 8 -28.57 -20.39 4.33
N ARG A 9 -29.14 -19.53 3.46
CA ARG A 9 -28.44 -18.34 2.96
C ARG A 9 -28.05 -17.50 4.16
N GLN A 10 -26.78 -17.59 4.56
CA GLN A 10 -26.21 -16.64 5.51
C GLN A 10 -26.44 -15.24 4.93
N ASN A 11 -26.90 -14.32 5.77
CA ASN A 11 -27.06 -12.93 5.39
C ASN A 11 -25.65 -12.31 5.29
N ILE A 12 -24.94 -12.65 4.22
CA ILE A 12 -23.56 -12.21 3.99
C ILE A 12 -23.63 -10.72 3.66
N ALA A 13 -23.01 -9.90 4.51
CA ALA A 13 -22.88 -8.47 4.26
C ALA A 13 -22.25 -8.24 2.89
N ASN A 14 -22.83 -7.35 2.08
CA ASN A 14 -22.28 -7.03 0.77
C ASN A 14 -20.96 -6.26 0.96
N PRO A 15 -19.80 -6.81 0.55
CA PRO A 15 -18.50 -6.18 0.79
C PRO A 15 -18.24 -4.96 -0.10
N PHE A 16 -19.13 -4.65 -1.05
CA PHE A 16 -18.94 -3.55 -2.01
C PHE A 16 -19.90 -2.38 -1.78
N VAL A 17 -20.86 -2.53 -0.85
CA VAL A 17 -21.83 -1.49 -0.53
C VAL A 17 -21.51 -0.94 0.85
N HIS A 18 -21.18 0.34 0.93
CA HIS A 18 -20.97 1.01 2.20
C HIS A 18 -22.22 1.86 2.52
N ASP A 19 -22.96 1.47 3.56
CA ASP A 19 -24.12 2.21 4.03
C ASP A 19 -23.73 3.08 5.23
N LEU A 20 -23.70 4.41 5.02
CA LEU A 20 -23.32 5.40 6.02
C LEU A 20 -24.58 6.00 6.65
N LYS A 21 -24.94 5.53 7.84
CA LYS A 21 -26.04 6.11 8.64
C LYS A 21 -25.51 7.22 9.54
N LEU A 22 -25.51 8.44 9.04
CA LEU A 22 -25.08 9.63 9.79
C LEU A 22 -26.27 10.31 10.47
N SER A 23 -26.16 10.53 11.78
CA SER A 23 -27.11 11.35 12.53
C SER A 23 -27.01 12.83 12.13
N PHE A 24 -27.98 13.65 12.54
CA PHE A 24 -27.90 15.09 12.33
C PHE A 24 -26.65 15.71 12.99
N LEU A 25 -26.31 15.25 14.20
CA LEU A 25 -25.13 15.73 14.92
C LEU A 25 -23.83 15.34 14.20
N ASP A 26 -23.75 14.13 13.64
CA ASP A 26 -22.59 13.72 12.85
C ASP A 26 -22.42 14.60 11.61
N LYS A 27 -23.52 14.89 10.91
CA LYS A 27 -23.50 15.78 9.73
C LYS A 27 -23.07 17.20 10.11
N LEU A 28 -23.58 17.73 11.21
CA LEU A 28 -23.19 19.05 11.72
C LEU A 28 -21.71 19.08 12.11
N GLN A 29 -21.23 18.07 12.84
CA GLN A 29 -19.83 17.94 13.22
C GLN A 29 -18.92 17.85 11.98
N ILE A 30 -19.27 17.01 10.99
CA ILE A 30 -18.52 16.91 9.73
C ILE A 30 -18.49 18.26 9.02
N ALA A 31 -19.62 18.98 8.94
CA ALA A 31 -19.68 20.29 8.30
C ALA A 31 -18.76 21.32 9.00
N ILE A 32 -18.83 21.41 10.33
CA ILE A 32 -17.97 22.32 11.12
C ILE A 32 -16.50 21.93 10.96
N MET A 33 -16.16 20.66 11.11
CA MET A 33 -14.77 20.18 10.99
C MET A 33 -14.22 20.34 9.58
N SER A 34 -15.07 20.25 8.55
CA SER A 34 -14.66 20.46 7.15
C SER A 34 -14.28 21.91 6.86
N ILE A 35 -14.88 22.88 7.56
CA ILE A 35 -14.59 24.30 7.40
C ILE A 35 -13.43 24.74 8.31
N THR A 36 -13.32 24.16 9.50
CA THR A 36 -12.36 24.62 10.52
C THR A 36 -11.08 23.78 10.55
N VAL A 37 -11.19 22.46 10.72
CA VAL A 37 -10.06 21.55 10.95
C VAL A 37 -9.45 21.04 9.65
N ALA A 38 -10.29 20.66 8.67
CA ALA A 38 -9.84 20.05 7.43
C ALA A 38 -8.89 20.95 6.61
N PRO A 39 -9.11 22.28 6.48
CA PRO A 39 -8.19 23.13 5.73
C PRO A 39 -6.80 23.19 6.39
N ILE A 40 -6.75 23.29 7.71
CA ILE A 40 -5.49 23.29 8.47
C ILE A 40 -4.74 21.96 8.26
N ARG A 41 -5.44 20.83 8.39
CA ARG A 41 -4.86 19.51 8.14
C ARG A 41 -4.36 19.37 6.71
N LEU A 42 -5.12 19.85 5.73
CA LEU A 42 -4.74 19.80 4.32
C LEU A 42 -3.47 20.62 4.05
N ILE A 43 -3.33 21.80 4.66
CA ILE A 43 -2.11 22.61 4.57
C ILE A 43 -0.89 21.82 5.05
N PHE A 44 -0.98 21.17 6.22
CA PHE A 44 0.11 20.33 6.73
C PHE A 44 0.40 19.13 5.82
N VAL A 45 -0.62 18.44 5.33
CA VAL A 45 -0.46 17.33 4.39
C VAL A 45 0.28 17.79 3.13
N VAL A 46 -0.15 18.90 2.52
CA VAL A 46 0.50 19.46 1.33
C VAL A 46 1.94 19.88 1.63
N LEU A 47 2.17 20.56 2.75
CA LEU A 47 3.51 20.97 3.18
C LEU A 47 4.46 19.77 3.32
N PHE A 48 4.03 18.71 4.02
CA PHE A 48 4.86 17.52 4.19
C PHE A 48 5.12 16.79 2.87
N LEU A 49 4.14 16.74 1.95
CA LEU A 49 4.33 16.17 0.61
C LEU A 49 5.33 17.00 -0.22
N LEU A 50 5.26 18.33 -0.15
CA LEU A 50 6.18 19.23 -0.85
C LEU A 50 7.61 19.12 -0.32
N ILE A 51 7.80 18.90 0.99
CA ILE A 51 9.13 18.68 1.59
C ILE A 51 9.64 17.27 1.28
N MET A 52 8.76 16.27 1.26
CA MET A 52 9.12 14.88 1.00
C MET A 52 9.56 14.65 -0.45
N TRP A 53 8.89 15.30 -1.40
CA TRP A 53 9.15 15.15 -2.82
C TRP A 53 10.63 15.37 -3.22
N PRO A 54 11.31 16.48 -2.86
CA PRO A 54 12.71 16.68 -3.23
C PRO A 54 13.64 15.67 -2.56
N LEU A 55 13.33 15.19 -1.35
CA LEU A 55 14.10 14.13 -0.70
C LEU A 55 13.96 12.80 -1.46
N ALA A 56 12.74 12.42 -1.83
CA ALA A 56 12.49 11.24 -2.64
C ALA A 56 13.13 11.38 -4.03
N ALA A 57 13.04 12.56 -4.65
CA ALA A 57 13.63 12.86 -5.96
C ALA A 57 15.15 12.70 -5.91
N LEU A 58 15.81 13.25 -4.88
CA LEU A 58 17.24 13.08 -4.65
C LEU A 58 17.61 11.60 -4.46
N ALA A 59 16.80 10.87 -3.70
CA ALA A 59 17.04 9.45 -3.44
C ALA A 59 16.99 8.60 -4.72
N VAL A 60 16.13 8.93 -5.68
CA VAL A 60 15.99 8.20 -6.96
C VAL A 60 16.78 8.81 -8.12
N ALA A 61 17.34 10.02 -7.94
CA ALA A 61 18.06 10.74 -8.98
C ALA A 61 19.27 9.97 -9.51
N PHE A 62 19.49 10.06 -10.82
CA PHE A 62 20.64 9.49 -11.54
C PHE A 62 20.78 7.97 -11.42
N ARG A 63 19.68 7.23 -11.22
CA ARG A 63 19.69 5.76 -11.33
C ARG A 63 19.53 5.35 -12.79
N SER A 64 20.47 4.56 -13.30
CA SER A 64 20.32 3.91 -14.61
C SER A 64 19.23 2.83 -14.57
N GLU A 65 18.78 2.36 -15.74
CA GLU A 65 17.85 1.23 -15.80
C GLU A 65 18.44 -0.05 -15.19
N GLU A 66 19.76 -0.25 -15.31
CA GLU A 66 20.45 -1.36 -14.64
C GLU A 66 20.44 -1.20 -13.12
N ASP A 67 20.66 0.02 -12.62
CA ASP A 67 20.61 0.28 -11.18
C ASP A 67 19.22 0.01 -10.62
N LYS A 68 18.15 0.35 -11.36
CA LYS A 68 16.76 0.07 -10.94
C LYS A 68 16.48 -1.43 -10.80
N MET A 69 17.25 -2.29 -11.47
CA MET A 69 17.17 -3.75 -11.33
C MET A 69 17.87 -4.28 -10.07
N LYS A 70 18.49 -3.40 -9.26
CA LYS A 70 19.16 -3.71 -7.99
C LYS A 70 18.45 -2.99 -6.82
N PRO A 71 18.50 -3.54 -5.59
CA PRO A 71 17.99 -2.84 -4.41
C PRO A 71 18.67 -1.48 -4.22
N VAL A 72 17.89 -0.47 -3.80
CA VAL A 72 18.45 0.82 -3.33
C VAL A 72 19.43 0.56 -2.19
N SER A 73 20.63 1.12 -2.31
CA SER A 73 21.72 0.91 -1.37
C SER A 73 22.55 2.19 -1.17
N GLY A 74 23.53 2.12 -0.26
CA GLY A 74 24.48 3.21 0.01
C GLY A 74 23.83 4.46 0.60
N TRP A 75 24.31 5.63 0.20
CA TRP A 75 23.90 6.92 0.76
C TRP A 75 22.40 7.23 0.57
N ARG A 76 21.75 6.62 -0.43
CA ARG A 76 20.32 6.81 -0.71
C ARG A 76 19.44 6.31 0.42
N LEU A 77 19.88 5.27 1.13
CA LEU A 77 19.18 4.75 2.30
C LEU A 77 19.24 5.69 3.50
N LEU A 78 20.21 6.63 3.55
CA LEU A 78 20.29 7.64 4.61
C LEU A 78 19.10 8.61 4.56
N LEU A 79 18.44 8.76 3.41
CA LEU A 79 17.24 9.58 3.26
C LEU A 79 15.96 8.86 3.74
N ARG A 80 15.99 7.52 3.88
CA ARG A 80 14.82 6.72 4.21
C ARG A 80 14.17 7.11 5.55
N PRO A 81 14.91 7.31 6.66
CA PRO A 81 14.29 7.71 7.93
C PRO A 81 13.57 9.05 7.84
N ALA A 82 14.13 10.03 7.13
CA ALA A 82 13.51 11.34 6.92
C ALA A 82 12.23 11.23 6.08
N ILE A 83 12.27 10.46 4.99
CA ILE A 83 11.09 10.21 4.15
C ILE A 83 10.01 9.48 4.95
N LEU A 84 10.38 8.45 5.72
CA LEU A 84 9.46 7.73 6.60
C LEU A 84 8.79 8.65 7.63
N PHE A 85 9.56 9.52 8.26
CA PHE A 85 9.05 10.50 9.20
C PHE A 85 8.04 11.46 8.55
N LEU A 86 8.33 11.94 7.34
CA LEU A 86 7.41 12.80 6.60
C LEU A 86 6.14 12.03 6.16
N CYS A 87 6.28 10.79 5.70
CA CYS A 87 5.13 9.94 5.39
C CYS A 87 4.25 9.73 6.62
N ARG A 88 4.86 9.45 7.78
CA ARG A 88 4.15 9.32 9.05
C ARG A 88 3.46 10.62 9.47
N SER A 89 4.11 11.76 9.23
CA SER A 89 3.59 13.11 9.49
C SER A 89 2.37 13.44 8.63
N VAL A 90 2.34 13.01 7.36
CA VAL A 90 1.15 13.12 6.49
C VAL A 90 -0.05 12.40 7.12
N PHE A 91 0.14 11.16 7.57
CA PHE A 91 -0.94 10.40 8.23
C PHE A 91 -1.33 10.98 9.59
N PHE A 92 -0.36 11.51 10.35
CA PHE A 92 -0.63 12.21 11.61
C PHE A 92 -1.50 13.45 11.36
N ALA A 93 -1.17 14.28 10.37
CA ALA A 93 -1.98 15.43 9.97
C ALA A 93 -3.37 14.99 9.46
N GLY A 94 -3.47 13.83 8.81
CA GLY A 94 -4.73 13.20 8.41
C GLY A 94 -5.61 12.71 9.57
N GLY A 95 -5.10 12.69 10.82
CA GLY A 95 -5.84 12.26 12.01
C GLY A 95 -5.52 10.85 12.49
N PHE A 96 -4.56 10.15 11.86
CA PHE A 96 -4.10 8.82 12.28
C PHE A 96 -2.99 8.97 13.32
N TYR A 97 -3.38 9.38 14.53
CA TYR A 97 -2.45 9.64 15.64
C TYR A 97 -1.94 8.35 16.28
N TRP A 98 -2.86 7.43 16.56
CA TRP A 98 -2.61 6.20 17.31
C TRP A 98 -2.85 5.00 16.42
N ILE A 99 -1.86 4.11 16.36
CA ILE A 99 -1.90 2.92 15.53
C ILE A 99 -1.36 1.77 16.38
N ASP A 100 -2.23 0.83 16.68
CA ASP A 100 -1.88 -0.35 17.47
C ASP A 100 -1.34 -1.44 16.54
N MET A 101 -0.17 -1.95 16.88
CA MET A 101 0.43 -3.10 16.21
C MET A 101 0.42 -4.30 17.14
N LYS A 102 -0.09 -5.42 16.63
CA LYS A 102 -0.06 -6.70 17.32
C LYS A 102 0.83 -7.65 16.53
N GLY A 103 1.76 -8.30 17.23
CA GLY A 103 2.75 -9.20 16.64
C GLY A 103 4.02 -8.49 16.22
N LYS A 104 4.88 -9.21 15.49
CA LYS A 104 6.18 -8.75 15.02
C LYS A 104 6.28 -9.01 13.53
N GLN A 105 6.69 -7.99 12.76
CA GLN A 105 6.99 -8.15 11.34
C GLN A 105 8.12 -9.17 11.16
N ALA A 106 7.88 -10.17 10.31
CA ALA A 106 8.90 -11.13 9.91
C ALA A 106 9.98 -10.43 9.06
N SER A 107 11.21 -10.95 9.10
CA SER A 107 12.29 -10.37 8.30
C SER A 107 12.04 -10.57 6.79
N PRO A 108 12.64 -9.75 5.92
CA PRO A 108 12.57 -9.96 4.47
C PRO A 108 13.10 -11.32 4.00
N LYS A 109 13.96 -11.97 4.80
CA LYS A 109 14.48 -13.32 4.53
C LYS A 109 13.45 -14.40 4.87
N ASP A 110 12.72 -14.23 5.97
CA ASP A 110 11.77 -15.22 6.45
C ASP A 110 10.42 -15.13 5.73
N ALA A 111 9.97 -13.92 5.42
CA ALA A 111 8.74 -13.65 4.67
C ALA A 111 8.95 -12.48 3.71
N PRO A 112 9.41 -12.73 2.47
CA PRO A 112 9.65 -11.66 1.50
C PRO A 112 8.37 -10.97 0.99
N ILE A 113 7.21 -11.60 1.15
CA ILE A 113 5.90 -11.04 0.76
C ILE A 113 5.11 -10.78 2.04
N LEU A 114 4.38 -9.67 2.07
CA LEU A 114 3.47 -9.31 3.14
C LEU A 114 2.06 -9.17 2.58
N LEU A 115 1.15 -10.02 3.03
CA LEU A 115 -0.26 -9.92 2.64
C LEU A 115 -0.98 -8.93 3.55
N VAL A 116 -1.65 -7.95 2.94
CA VAL A 116 -2.43 -6.96 3.67
C VAL A 116 -3.89 -7.07 3.24
N ALA A 117 -4.78 -7.18 4.23
CA ALA A 117 -6.22 -7.23 4.02
C ALA A 117 -6.94 -6.70 5.28
N PRO A 118 -8.16 -6.17 5.15
CA PRO A 118 -8.88 -5.91 3.89
C PRO A 118 -8.27 -4.75 3.10
N HIS A 119 -8.43 -4.77 1.77
CA HIS A 119 -8.13 -3.60 0.93
C HIS A 119 -9.39 -2.77 0.77
N SER A 120 -9.31 -1.46 0.90
CA SER A 120 -10.51 -0.62 1.11
C SER A 120 -10.38 0.81 0.60
N SER A 121 -9.20 1.42 0.73
CA SER A 121 -9.04 2.83 0.42
C SER A 121 -7.57 3.20 0.30
N PHE A 122 -7.31 4.45 -0.10
CA PHE A 122 -5.96 5.02 -0.11
C PHE A 122 -5.30 5.05 1.27
N ILE A 123 -6.07 4.94 2.36
CA ILE A 123 -5.51 4.84 3.72
C ILE A 123 -4.71 3.54 3.91
N ASP A 124 -4.88 2.54 3.04
CA ASP A 124 -4.09 1.31 3.09
C ASP A 124 -2.61 1.52 2.70
N ALA A 125 -2.22 2.73 2.28
CA ALA A 125 -0.82 3.14 2.24
C ALA A 125 -0.19 3.30 3.64
N LEU A 126 -0.99 3.38 4.71
CA LEU A 126 -0.51 3.50 6.08
C LEU A 126 0.33 2.28 6.52
N PRO A 127 -0.12 1.02 6.35
CA PRO A 127 0.73 -0.17 6.53
C PRO A 127 2.06 -0.10 5.76
N VAL A 128 2.07 0.39 4.52
CA VAL A 128 3.31 0.52 3.72
C VAL A 128 4.32 1.41 4.43
N VAL A 129 3.87 2.53 5.00
CA VAL A 129 4.72 3.45 5.77
C VAL A 129 5.18 2.81 7.08
N PHE A 130 4.27 2.20 7.83
CA PHE A 130 4.57 1.60 9.13
C PHE A 130 5.51 0.40 9.06
N LEU A 131 5.45 -0.35 7.96
CA LEU A 131 6.31 -1.50 7.70
C LEU A 131 7.64 -1.11 7.01
N GLY A 132 7.95 0.18 6.98
CA GLY A 132 9.25 0.71 6.57
C GLY A 132 9.38 1.11 5.11
N LEU A 133 8.31 1.54 4.43
CA LEU A 133 8.27 1.76 2.97
C LEU A 133 8.61 0.48 2.22
N THR A 134 7.75 -0.53 2.38
CA THR A 134 7.79 -1.78 1.62
C THR A 134 7.54 -1.53 0.13
N SER A 135 8.00 -2.45 -0.72
CA SER A 135 7.68 -2.43 -2.14
C SER A 135 6.18 -2.67 -2.33
N VAL A 136 5.54 -1.90 -3.20
CA VAL A 136 4.12 -2.06 -3.55
C VAL A 136 3.95 -2.62 -4.96
N VAL A 137 2.86 -3.35 -5.20
CA VAL A 137 2.42 -3.67 -6.56
C VAL A 137 1.56 -2.52 -7.07
N ALA A 138 2.04 -1.78 -8.06
CA ALA A 138 1.40 -0.55 -8.53
C ALA A 138 1.18 -0.55 -10.05
N LYS A 139 0.16 0.19 -10.52
CA LYS A 139 -0.03 0.41 -11.96
C LYS A 139 1.10 1.29 -12.49
N ALA A 140 1.66 0.96 -13.65
CA ALA A 140 2.76 1.73 -14.26
C ALA A 140 2.42 3.22 -14.43
N SER A 141 1.17 3.57 -14.76
CA SER A 141 0.73 4.96 -14.90
C SER A 141 0.80 5.77 -13.59
N THR A 142 0.82 5.12 -12.42
CA THR A 142 0.97 5.81 -11.12
C THR A 142 2.31 6.54 -11.01
N GLN A 143 3.36 6.07 -11.72
CA GLN A 143 4.65 6.74 -11.75
C GLN A 143 4.63 8.12 -12.44
N GLN A 144 3.62 8.40 -13.26
CA GLN A 144 3.50 9.69 -13.96
C GLN A 144 3.01 10.83 -13.04
N ILE A 145 2.52 10.51 -11.85
CA ILE A 145 2.06 11.50 -10.88
C ILE A 145 3.29 12.06 -10.15
N MET A 146 3.67 13.31 -10.39
CA MET A 146 4.96 13.87 -9.93
C MET A 146 5.30 13.58 -8.45
N LEU A 147 4.41 13.93 -7.52
CA LEU A 147 4.64 13.75 -6.09
C LEU A 147 4.64 12.26 -5.68
N PHE A 148 3.57 11.54 -6.03
CA PHE A 148 3.39 10.14 -5.62
C PHE A 148 4.30 9.17 -6.36
N GLY A 149 4.56 9.41 -7.64
CA GLY A 149 5.38 8.57 -8.51
C GLY A 149 6.83 8.51 -8.05
N THR A 150 7.40 9.65 -7.63
CA THR A 150 8.76 9.71 -7.10
C THR A 150 8.92 8.93 -5.79
N LEU A 151 7.96 9.08 -4.86
CA LEU A 151 7.93 8.31 -3.62
C LEU A 151 7.73 6.81 -3.89
N THR A 152 6.83 6.49 -4.81
CA THR A 152 6.54 5.11 -5.21
C THR A 152 7.80 4.49 -5.82
N GLU A 153 8.54 5.19 -6.68
CA GLU A 153 9.82 4.73 -7.23
C GLU A 153 10.86 4.46 -6.14
N PHE A 154 10.94 5.31 -5.11
CA PHE A 154 11.84 5.08 -3.97
C PHE A 154 11.47 3.82 -3.17
N SER A 155 10.17 3.48 -3.09
CA SER A 155 9.72 2.20 -2.50
C SER A 155 10.06 0.98 -3.36
N GLN A 156 10.60 1.18 -4.57
CA GLN A 156 10.99 0.14 -5.53
C GLN A 156 9.81 -0.75 -5.91
N PRO A 157 8.81 -0.24 -6.65
CA PRO A 157 7.56 -0.93 -6.87
C PRO A 157 7.72 -2.12 -7.82
N VAL A 158 6.78 -3.05 -7.77
CA VAL A 158 6.55 -4.01 -8.85
C VAL A 158 5.45 -3.43 -9.74
N LEU A 159 5.81 -3.06 -10.98
CA LEU A 159 4.92 -2.35 -11.88
C LEU A 159 4.06 -3.31 -12.71
N VAL A 160 2.77 -3.01 -12.78
CA VAL A 160 1.79 -3.72 -13.61
C VAL A 160 1.36 -2.81 -14.77
N LYS A 161 1.63 -3.24 -16.00
CA LYS A 161 1.15 -2.59 -17.24
C LYS A 161 -0.12 -3.29 -17.70
N ARG A 162 -1.29 -2.65 -17.65
CA ARG A 162 -2.56 -3.38 -17.95
C ARG A 162 -2.73 -3.66 -19.44
N GLU A 163 -2.02 -2.88 -20.25
CA GLU A 163 -2.04 -2.88 -21.71
C GLU A 163 -1.17 -4.02 -22.29
N ASP A 164 -0.26 -4.58 -21.49
CA ASP A 164 0.58 -5.71 -21.86
C ASP A 164 -0.12 -7.05 -21.48
N PRO A 165 -0.46 -7.91 -22.45
CA PRO A 165 -1.05 -9.22 -22.19
C PRO A 165 -0.19 -10.11 -21.27
N ASN A 166 1.14 -9.92 -21.28
CA ASN A 166 2.08 -10.68 -20.46
C ASN A 166 2.34 -10.07 -19.08
N SER A 167 1.74 -8.93 -18.77
CA SER A 167 2.00 -8.16 -17.55
C SER A 167 1.82 -8.96 -16.26
N ARG A 168 0.80 -9.82 -16.21
CA ARG A 168 0.58 -10.72 -15.07
C ARG A 168 1.75 -11.69 -14.88
N ILE A 169 2.24 -12.29 -15.97
CA ILE A 169 3.37 -13.22 -15.94
C ILE A 169 4.65 -12.47 -15.55
N ASN A 170 4.88 -11.30 -16.12
CA ASN A 170 6.03 -10.45 -15.81
C ASN A 170 6.03 -10.02 -14.33
N THR A 171 4.87 -9.64 -13.80
CA THR A 171 4.67 -9.31 -12.38
C THR A 171 5.01 -10.50 -11.48
N ILE A 172 4.52 -11.69 -11.80
CA ILE A 172 4.81 -12.92 -11.03
C ILE A 172 6.31 -13.23 -11.06
N LYS A 173 6.95 -13.16 -12.24
CA LYS A 173 8.40 -13.36 -12.39
C LYS A 173 9.21 -12.37 -11.56
N GLU A 174 8.80 -11.11 -11.52
CA GLU A 174 9.50 -10.08 -10.74
C GLU A 174 9.32 -10.29 -9.24
N ILE A 175 8.11 -10.63 -8.78
CA ILE A 175 7.88 -10.98 -7.37
C ILE A 175 8.72 -12.21 -7.00
N GLN A 176 8.78 -13.23 -7.86
CA GLN A 176 9.59 -14.42 -7.63
C GLN A 176 11.07 -14.09 -7.55
N ARG A 177 11.61 -13.31 -8.51
CA ARG A 177 13.01 -12.87 -8.54
C ARG A 177 13.40 -12.14 -7.25
N ARG A 178 12.54 -11.23 -6.77
CA ARG A 178 12.79 -10.47 -5.53
C ARG A 178 12.57 -11.32 -4.28
N GLY A 179 11.54 -12.16 -4.25
CA GLY A 179 11.23 -13.02 -3.12
C GLY A 179 12.28 -14.11 -2.87
N GLN A 180 12.93 -14.58 -3.94
CA GLN A 180 14.01 -15.58 -3.88
C GLN A 180 15.40 -14.96 -3.69
N SER A 181 15.49 -13.65 -3.48
CA SER A 181 16.77 -12.94 -3.34
C SER A 181 17.47 -13.11 -1.97
N GLY A 182 16.88 -13.89 -1.05
CA GLY A 182 17.43 -14.05 0.30
C GLY A 182 17.29 -12.81 1.19
N GLY A 183 16.29 -11.97 0.94
CA GLY A 183 16.00 -10.77 1.74
C GLY A 183 16.77 -9.51 1.34
N GLN A 184 17.38 -9.48 0.16
CA GLN A 184 18.10 -8.31 -0.36
C GLN A 184 17.15 -7.19 -0.82
N TRP A 185 15.93 -7.55 -1.22
CA TRP A 185 14.89 -6.60 -1.60
C TRP A 185 14.01 -6.23 -0.40
N PRO A 186 13.42 -5.02 -0.38
CA PRO A 186 12.33 -4.72 0.53
C PRO A 186 11.20 -5.74 0.37
N GLN A 187 10.53 -6.08 1.47
CA GLN A 187 9.33 -6.91 1.42
C GLN A 187 8.29 -6.32 0.48
N ILE A 188 7.57 -7.18 -0.23
CA ILE A 188 6.55 -6.78 -1.19
C ILE A 188 5.18 -6.88 -0.53
N ILE A 189 4.51 -5.74 -0.34
CA ILE A 189 3.11 -5.72 0.10
C ILE A 189 2.20 -6.02 -1.08
N ILE A 190 1.30 -6.98 -0.87
CA ILE A 190 0.26 -7.36 -1.83
C ILE A 190 -1.09 -7.35 -1.11
N PHE A 191 -2.08 -6.75 -1.76
CA PHE A 191 -3.48 -6.84 -1.37
C PHE A 191 -4.14 -7.95 -2.20
N PRO A 192 -4.25 -9.19 -1.68
CA PRO A 192 -4.63 -10.34 -2.50
C PRO A 192 -6.11 -10.32 -2.93
N GLU A 193 -6.94 -9.47 -2.31
CA GLU A 193 -8.29 -9.15 -2.76
C GLU A 193 -8.31 -8.61 -4.21
N GLY A 194 -7.29 -7.82 -4.57
CA GLY A 194 -7.13 -7.25 -5.90
C GLY A 194 -8.25 -6.27 -6.31
N THR A 195 -8.96 -5.71 -5.34
CA THR A 195 -9.91 -4.58 -5.43
C THR A 195 -10.14 -4.03 -4.01
N CYS A 196 -10.74 -2.85 -3.88
CA CYS A 196 -11.19 -2.34 -2.59
C CYS A 196 -12.57 -2.90 -2.22
N SER A 197 -12.78 -3.14 -0.93
CA SER A 197 -14.03 -3.52 -0.26
C SER A 197 -14.34 -2.54 0.89
N ASN A 198 -15.51 -2.69 1.51
CA ASN A 198 -15.98 -1.85 2.61
C ASN A 198 -15.50 -2.29 4.01
N ARG A 199 -14.56 -3.26 4.08
CA ARG A 199 -14.03 -3.88 5.32
C ARG A 199 -15.04 -4.64 6.20
N SER A 200 -16.29 -4.81 5.77
CA SER A 200 -17.29 -5.57 6.56
C SER A 200 -17.01 -7.08 6.58
N CYS A 201 -16.33 -7.59 5.56
CA CYS A 201 -15.82 -8.96 5.48
C CYS A 201 -14.62 -9.03 4.52
N LEU A 202 -13.86 -10.11 4.59
CA LEU A 202 -12.84 -10.44 3.60
C LEU A 202 -13.50 -11.04 2.36
N ILE A 203 -12.96 -10.72 1.18
CA ILE A 203 -13.32 -11.38 -0.07
C ILE A 203 -12.29 -12.43 -0.46
N SER A 204 -12.62 -13.27 -1.44
CA SER A 204 -11.71 -14.30 -1.93
C SER A 204 -10.38 -13.72 -2.40
N PHE A 205 -9.30 -14.31 -1.89
CA PHE A 205 -7.94 -13.94 -2.28
C PHE A 205 -7.60 -14.52 -3.65
N LYS A 206 -7.04 -13.68 -4.51
CA LYS A 206 -6.48 -14.09 -5.80
C LYS A 206 -5.17 -14.84 -5.56
N GLN A 207 -4.94 -15.90 -6.31
CA GLN A 207 -3.73 -16.74 -6.22
C GLN A 207 -2.43 -16.01 -6.65
N GLY A 208 -2.54 -14.84 -7.27
CA GLY A 208 -1.42 -14.06 -7.80
C GLY A 208 -0.26 -13.88 -6.82
N ALA A 209 -0.58 -13.57 -5.56
CA ALA A 209 0.40 -13.35 -4.50
C ALA A 209 1.13 -14.64 -4.05
N PHE A 210 0.56 -15.82 -4.34
CA PHE A 210 1.00 -17.11 -3.83
C PHE A 210 1.77 -17.94 -4.86
N TYR A 211 1.64 -17.66 -6.16
CA TYR A 211 2.40 -18.34 -7.21
C TYR A 211 3.93 -18.36 -7.04
N PRO A 212 4.57 -17.31 -6.47
CA PRO A 212 6.02 -17.35 -6.25
C PRO A 212 6.52 -18.49 -5.36
N GLY A 213 5.64 -19.12 -4.56
CA GLY A 213 5.99 -20.25 -3.71
C GLY A 213 6.96 -19.91 -2.58
N VAL A 214 7.03 -18.63 -2.19
CA VAL A 214 7.83 -18.14 -1.06
C VAL A 214 6.92 -17.85 0.14
N PRO A 215 7.46 -17.81 1.37
CA PRO A 215 6.65 -17.49 2.55
C PRO A 215 5.99 -16.10 2.44
N VAL A 216 4.79 -15.99 3.01
CA VAL A 216 3.89 -14.82 3.01
C VAL A 216 3.42 -14.49 4.41
#